data_AF-A0A094HQX0-F1
#
_entry.id   AF-A0A094HQX0-F1
#
_cell.length_a   1.000
_cell.length_b   1.000
_cell.length_c   1.000
_cell.angle_alpha   90.00
_cell.angle_beta   90.00
_cell.angle_gamma   90.00
#
_symmetry.space_group_name_H-M   'P 1'
#
loop_
_entity.id
_entity.type
_entity.pdbx_description
1 polymer ?
#
loop_
_entity_poly.entity_id
_entity_poly.type
_entity_poly.pdbx_seq_one_letter_code
_entity_poly.pdbx_strand_id
1 'polypeptide(L)'
;MTGIFILEFGVIFHSIFIGLTLAVAGEEFVVLYIVLVFRQTFEGLGLGSRLGTMEWPKSKAWLPWVMGVAYGLTTPIATAIGLGVRETLSPGDTKTLLINGLLDSISAGILIYTGLVELMAHEFMFNKEMRRSSLGMVLGAFGCMCLGAGVMALLGKWA
;
A
#
# COMPACT_ATOMS: atom_id res chain seq x y z
N MET A 1 0.23 6.11 17.29
CA MET A 1 1.58 5.74 16.80
C MET A 1 1.66 4.27 16.43
N THR A 2 1.15 3.32 17.22
CA THR A 2 1.18 1.89 16.83
C THR A 2 0.53 1.61 15.47
N GLY A 3 -0.65 2.20 15.20
CA GLY A 3 -1.34 2.04 13.93
C GLY A 3 -0.56 2.50 12.69
N ILE A 4 0.26 3.56 12.80
CA ILE A 4 1.08 4.00 11.66
C ILE A 4 2.22 3.01 11.37
N PHE A 5 2.78 2.38 12.40
CA PHE A 5 3.80 1.34 12.19
C PHE A 5 3.20 0.07 11.57
N ILE A 6 1.98 -0.29 11.96
CA ILE A 6 1.26 -1.43 11.35
C ILE A 6 0.92 -1.11 9.90
N LEU A 7 0.43 0.10 9.61
CA LEU A 7 0.16 0.58 8.25
C LEU A 7 1.42 0.56 7.39
N GLU A 8 2.50 1.18 7.86
CA GLU A 8 3.79 1.23 7.15
C GLU A 8 4.32 -0.18 6.87
N PHE A 9 4.30 -1.06 7.88
CA PHE A 9 4.73 -2.43 7.72
C PHE A 9 3.90 -3.17 6.67
N GLY A 10 2.57 -3.07 6.71
CA GLY A 10 1.69 -3.71 5.74
C GLY A 10 1.96 -3.23 4.31
N VAL A 11 2.09 -1.92 4.13
CA VAL A 11 2.34 -1.29 2.82
C VAL A 11 3.73 -1.66 2.28
N ILE A 12 4.78 -1.63 3.12
CA ILE A 12 6.13 -2.08 2.74
C ILE A 12 6.11 -3.56 2.38
N PHE A 13 5.52 -4.40 3.24
CA PHE A 13 5.47 -5.84 3.05
C PHE A 13 4.78 -6.20 1.71
N HIS A 14 3.64 -5.57 1.43
CA HIS A 14 2.93 -5.76 0.17
C HIS A 14 3.74 -5.26 -1.05
N SER A 15 4.45 -4.14 -0.90
CA SER A 15 5.28 -3.55 -1.96
C SER A 15 6.46 -4.45 -2.39
N ILE A 16 6.93 -5.34 -1.51
CA ILE A 16 7.93 -6.36 -1.85
C ILE A 16 7.38 -7.30 -2.93
N PHE A 17 6.18 -7.84 -2.73
CA PHE A 17 5.55 -8.76 -3.69
C PHE A 17 5.26 -8.08 -5.01
N ILE A 18 4.81 -6.82 -4.98
CA ILE A 18 4.63 -6.02 -6.20
C ILE A 18 5.93 -5.95 -7.02
N GLY A 19 7.07 -5.64 -6.36
CA GLY A 19 8.36 -5.56 -7.05
C GLY A 19 8.83 -6.91 -7.60
N LEU A 20 8.63 -7.99 -6.85
CA LEU A 20 8.96 -9.35 -7.30
C LEU A 20 8.11 -9.77 -8.51
N THR A 21 6.80 -9.51 -8.48
CA THR A 21 5.89 -9.80 -9.59
C THR A 21 6.27 -9.02 -10.84
N LEU A 22 6.62 -7.72 -10.70
CA LEU A 22 7.10 -6.91 -11.82
C LEU A 22 8.38 -7.49 -12.44
N ALA A 23 9.29 -8.04 -11.64
CA ALA A 23 10.55 -8.62 -12.13
C ALA A 23 10.36 -9.88 -13.00
N VAL A 24 9.29 -10.65 -12.74
CA VAL A 24 8.98 -11.91 -13.46
C VAL A 24 7.86 -11.75 -14.51
N ALA A 25 7.37 -10.52 -14.73
CA ALA A 25 6.21 -10.21 -15.58
C ALA A 25 6.35 -10.60 -17.07
N GLY A 26 7.56 -10.83 -17.58
CA GLY A 26 7.78 -11.28 -18.96
C GLY A 26 7.19 -10.30 -20.00
N GLU A 27 6.29 -10.80 -20.86
CA GLU A 27 5.66 -10.03 -21.94
C GLU A 27 4.66 -8.97 -21.44
N GLU A 28 4.08 -9.16 -20.26
CA GLU A 28 3.11 -8.24 -19.66
C GLU A 28 3.77 -7.07 -18.92
N PHE A 29 5.11 -7.03 -18.87
CA PHE A 29 5.89 -6.04 -18.12
C PHE A 29 5.46 -4.60 -18.41
N VAL A 30 5.26 -4.23 -19.68
CA VAL A 30 4.95 -2.83 -20.04
C VAL A 30 3.61 -2.40 -19.44
N VAL A 31 2.60 -3.26 -19.52
CA VAL A 31 1.26 -2.97 -18.98
C VAL A 31 1.32 -2.93 -17.45
N LEU A 32 1.90 -3.97 -16.84
CA LEU A 32 2.08 -4.06 -15.38
C LEU A 32 2.86 -2.87 -14.82
N TYR A 33 3.95 -2.47 -15.47
CA TYR A 33 4.76 -1.33 -15.05
C TYR A 33 3.94 -0.04 -15.04
N ILE A 34 3.21 0.26 -16.12
CA ILE A 34 2.38 1.47 -16.21
C ILE A 34 1.33 1.47 -15.09
N VAL A 35 0.62 0.36 -14.92
CA VAL A 35 -0.43 0.25 -13.88
C VAL A 35 0.17 0.40 -12.48
N LEU A 36 1.31 -0.22 -12.21
CA LEU A 36 1.99 -0.17 -10.92
C LEU A 36 2.55 1.22 -10.60
N VAL A 37 2.99 1.99 -11.59
CA VAL A 37 3.37 3.40 -11.37
C VAL A 37 2.20 4.19 -10.79
N PHE A 38 1.00 4.07 -11.36
CA PHE A 38 -0.18 4.76 -10.83
C PHE A 38 -0.59 4.23 -9.46
N ARG A 39 -0.62 2.90 -9.30
CA ARG A 39 -0.95 2.25 -8.02
C ARG A 39 -0.03 2.72 -6.90
N GLN A 40 1.29 2.60 -7.10
CA GLN A 40 2.30 2.95 -6.10
C GLN A 40 2.30 4.46 -5.82
N THR A 41 1.99 5.29 -6.83
CA THR A 41 1.85 6.74 -6.61
C THR A 41 0.68 7.04 -5.68
N PHE A 42 -0.49 6.42 -5.89
CA PHE A 42 -1.66 6.65 -5.04
C PHE A 42 -1.48 6.08 -3.63
N GLU A 43 -0.89 4.90 -3.50
CA GLU A 43 -0.56 4.30 -2.22
C GLU A 43 0.47 5.15 -1.45
N GLY A 44 1.49 5.66 -2.14
CA GLY A 44 2.50 6.55 -1.57
C GLY A 44 1.96 7.92 -1.17
N LEU A 45 1.02 8.48 -1.95
CA LEU A 45 0.35 9.73 -1.59
C LEU A 45 -0.53 9.55 -0.35
N GLY A 46 -1.25 8.41 -0.26
CA GLY A 46 -2.01 8.04 0.93
C GLY A 46 -1.13 7.93 2.16
N LEU A 47 -0.03 7.18 2.07
CA LEU A 47 0.93 7.01 3.16
C LEU A 47 1.58 8.33 3.56
N GLY A 48 2.06 9.11 2.59
CA GLY A 48 2.70 10.41 2.80
C GLY A 48 1.77 11.41 3.48
N SER A 49 0.49 11.43 3.11
CA SER A 49 -0.51 12.29 3.77
C SER A 49 -0.66 11.94 5.26
N ARG A 50 -0.60 10.64 5.62
CA ARG A 50 -0.68 10.16 7.00
C ARG A 50 0.56 10.48 7.81
N LEU A 51 1.74 10.24 7.22
CA LEU A 51 3.01 10.56 7.85
C LEU A 51 3.16 12.08 8.09
N GLY A 52 2.68 12.90 7.15
CA GLY A 52 2.76 14.36 7.23
C GLY A 52 1.75 15.04 8.17
N THR A 53 0.59 14.41 8.42
CA THR A 53 -0.45 14.96 9.30
C THR A 53 -0.37 14.46 10.75
N MET A 54 0.40 13.41 11.00
CA MET A 54 0.62 12.90 12.36
C MET A 54 1.51 13.84 13.18
N GLU A 55 1.16 14.06 14.45
CA GLU A 55 2.02 14.77 15.39
C GLU A 55 3.16 13.87 15.89
N TRP A 56 4.40 14.21 15.53
CA TRP A 56 5.60 13.47 15.92
C TRP A 56 6.27 14.13 17.13
N PRO A 57 6.73 13.35 18.14
CA PRO A 57 7.59 13.88 19.19
C PRO A 57 8.86 14.52 18.59
N LYS A 58 9.33 15.64 19.16
CA LYS A 58 10.51 16.37 18.65
C LYS A 58 11.75 15.47 18.46
N SER A 59 11.93 14.46 19.30
CA SER A 59 13.03 13.48 19.21
C SER A 59 12.90 12.50 18.03
N LYS A 60 11.74 12.41 17.39
CA LYS A 60 11.40 11.45 16.32
C LYS A 60 10.93 12.15 15.04
N ALA A 61 11.15 13.45 14.89
CA ALA A 61 10.74 14.22 13.70
C ALA A 61 11.41 13.77 12.38
N TRP A 62 12.50 13.00 12.47
CA TRP A 62 13.17 12.40 11.30
C TRP A 62 12.51 11.11 10.81
N LEU A 63 11.72 10.45 11.66
CA LEU A 63 11.12 9.15 11.39
C LEU A 63 10.15 9.12 10.19
N PRO A 64 9.28 10.14 9.94
CA PRO A 64 8.40 10.14 8.77
C PRO A 64 9.18 10.13 7.46
N TRP A 65 10.33 10.82 7.42
CA TRP A 65 11.20 10.84 6.25
C TRP A 65 11.83 9.47 5.99
N VAL A 66 12.29 8.80 7.05
CA VAL A 66 12.86 7.46 6.91
C VAL A 66 11.80 6.43 6.51
N MET A 67 10.59 6.54 7.03
CA MET A 67 9.45 5.71 6.61
C MET A 67 9.12 5.95 5.12
N GLY A 68 8.99 7.21 4.69
CA GLY A 68 8.75 7.53 3.28
C GLY A 68 9.86 7.03 2.32
N VAL A 69 11.13 7.11 2.74
CA VAL A 69 12.26 6.56 1.97
C VAL A 69 12.22 5.05 1.95
N ALA A 70 11.93 4.40 3.08
CA ALA A 70 11.81 2.94 3.15
C ALA A 70 10.72 2.44 2.20
N TYR A 71 9.54 3.05 2.20
CA TYR A 71 8.49 2.77 1.24
C TYR A 71 8.96 2.94 -0.21
N GLY A 72 9.55 4.10 -0.55
CA GLY A 72 9.96 4.41 -1.92
C GLY A 72 11.06 3.50 -2.48
N LEU A 73 11.95 2.99 -1.62
CA LEU A 73 13.03 2.08 -2.02
C LEU A 73 12.63 0.61 -2.03
N THR A 74 11.54 0.24 -1.35
CA THR A 74 11.14 -1.16 -1.22
C THR A 74 10.85 -1.80 -2.57
N THR A 75 10.02 -1.19 -3.42
CA THR A 75 9.65 -1.77 -4.73
C THR A 75 10.84 -1.86 -5.69
N PRO A 76 11.70 -0.84 -5.85
CA PRO A 76 12.92 -0.96 -6.64
C PRO A 76 13.89 -2.04 -6.15
N ILE A 77 14.12 -2.13 -4.84
CA ILE A 77 14.99 -3.16 -4.25
C ILE A 77 14.41 -4.55 -4.48
N ALA A 78 13.11 -4.74 -4.24
CA ALA A 78 12.44 -6.00 -4.49
C ALA A 78 12.48 -6.39 -5.98
N THR A 79 12.32 -5.43 -6.89
CA THR A 79 12.46 -5.66 -8.33
C THR A 79 13.88 -6.09 -8.69
N ALA A 80 14.91 -5.42 -8.15
CA ALA A 80 16.30 -5.78 -8.38
C ALA A 80 16.64 -7.20 -7.86
N ILE A 81 16.15 -7.54 -6.66
CA ILE A 81 16.28 -8.89 -6.10
C ILE A 81 15.57 -9.90 -7.01
N GLY A 82 14.31 -9.61 -7.39
CA GLY A 82 13.51 -10.45 -8.27
C GLY A 82 14.19 -10.74 -9.60
N LEU A 83 14.84 -9.74 -10.21
CA LEU A 83 15.64 -9.92 -11.42
C LEU A 83 16.85 -10.83 -11.19
N GLY A 84 17.53 -10.70 -10.04
CA GLY A 84 18.68 -11.52 -9.68
C GLY A 84 18.34 -12.99 -9.41
N VAL A 85 17.12 -13.28 -8.91
CA VAL A 85 16.66 -14.65 -8.63
C VAL A 85 15.69 -15.20 -9.68
N ARG A 86 15.42 -14.45 -10.75
CA ARG A 86 14.43 -14.80 -11.79
C ARG A 86 14.69 -16.16 -12.44
N GLU A 87 15.96 -16.50 -12.69
CA GLU A 87 16.33 -17.78 -13.32
C GLU A 87 16.16 -18.99 -12.37
N THR A 88 16.15 -18.74 -11.06
CA THR A 88 15.96 -19.78 -10.02
C THR A 88 14.50 -19.93 -9.58
N LEU A 89 13.69 -18.89 -9.79
CA LEU A 89 12.25 -18.92 -9.56
C LEU A 89 11.56 -19.48 -10.80
N SER A 90 11.36 -20.80 -10.85
CA SER A 90 10.48 -21.39 -11.87
C SER A 90 9.04 -20.89 -11.64
N PRO A 91 8.48 -20.02 -12.50
CA PRO A 91 7.13 -19.50 -12.33
C PRO A 91 6.16 -20.65 -12.57
N GLY A 92 5.67 -21.28 -11.51
CA GLY A 92 4.76 -22.43 -11.60
C GLY A 92 5.05 -23.59 -10.65
N ASP A 93 6.13 -23.57 -9.86
CA ASP A 93 6.30 -24.59 -8.81
C ASP A 93 5.23 -24.42 -7.71
N THR A 94 4.61 -25.53 -7.30
CA THR A 94 3.56 -25.57 -6.28
C THR A 94 4.03 -24.95 -4.96
N LYS A 95 5.31 -25.10 -4.61
CA LYS A 95 5.88 -24.50 -3.40
C LYS A 95 5.90 -22.98 -3.48
N THR A 96 6.30 -22.42 -4.63
CA THR A 96 6.32 -20.97 -4.87
C THR A 96 4.92 -20.39 -4.82
N LEU A 97 3.94 -21.06 -5.45
CA LEU A 97 2.53 -20.65 -5.39
C LEU A 97 1.95 -20.69 -3.98
N LEU A 98 2.29 -21.73 -3.19
CA LEU A 98 1.84 -21.83 -1.80
C LEU A 98 2.41 -20.71 -0.93
N ILE A 99 3.72 -20.44 -1.07
CA ILE A 99 4.40 -19.38 -0.32
C ILE A 99 3.83 -18.01 -0.69
N ASN A 100 3.67 -17.71 -1.98
CA ASN A 100 3.06 -16.46 -2.43
C ASN A 100 1.63 -16.32 -1.90
N GLY A 101 0.78 -17.34 -2.03
CA GLY A 101 -0.60 -17.29 -1.55
C GLY A 101 -0.72 -17.06 -0.04
N LEU A 102 0.16 -17.68 0.76
CA LEU A 102 0.22 -17.46 2.21
C LEU A 102 0.63 -16.02 2.54
N LEU A 103 1.70 -15.53 1.92
CA LEU A 103 2.22 -14.19 2.17
C LEU A 103 1.24 -13.10 1.67
N ASP A 104 0.61 -13.30 0.52
CA ASP A 104 -0.43 -12.43 -0.02
C ASP A 104 -1.67 -12.40 0.89
N SER A 105 -2.07 -13.54 1.46
CA SER A 105 -3.19 -13.59 2.40
C SER A 105 -2.90 -12.81 3.69
N ILE A 106 -1.67 -12.92 4.21
CA ILE A 106 -1.22 -12.14 5.37
C ILE A 106 -1.21 -10.65 5.03
N SER A 107 -0.63 -10.29 3.88
CA SER A 107 -0.58 -8.92 3.36
C SER A 107 -1.99 -8.32 3.25
N ALA A 108 -2.90 -9.04 2.59
CA ALA A 108 -4.29 -8.64 2.45
C ALA A 108 -4.99 -8.45 3.80
N GLY A 109 -4.78 -9.35 4.76
CA GLY A 109 -5.33 -9.23 6.11
C GLY A 109 -4.87 -7.95 6.82
N ILE A 110 -3.57 -7.65 6.75
CA ILE A 110 -3.00 -6.42 7.33
C ILE A 110 -3.58 -5.19 6.64
N LEU A 111 -3.60 -5.17 5.31
CA LEU A 111 -4.11 -4.03 4.53
C LEU A 111 -5.60 -3.78 4.75
N ILE A 112 -6.41 -4.83 4.90
CA ILE A 112 -7.83 -4.73 5.26
C ILE A 112 -7.98 -4.14 6.66
N TYR A 113 -7.22 -4.63 7.64
CA TYR A 113 -7.25 -4.09 8.99
C TYR A 113 -6.84 -2.60 9.01
N THR A 114 -5.75 -2.24 8.34
CA THR A 114 -5.27 -0.87 8.31
C THR A 114 -6.23 0.04 7.55
N GLY A 115 -6.83 -0.43 6.46
CA GLY A 115 -7.83 0.31 5.69
C GLY A 115 -9.11 0.58 6.47
N LEU A 116 -9.69 -0.46 7.09
CA LEU A 116 -10.98 -0.35 7.78
C LEU A 116 -10.85 0.25 9.18
N VAL A 117 -9.90 -0.23 9.97
CA VAL A 117 -9.78 0.13 11.40
C VAL A 117 -8.89 1.35 11.58
N GLU A 118 -7.73 1.39 10.92
CA GLU A 118 -6.76 2.47 11.18
C GLU A 118 -6.97 3.71 10.33
N LEU A 119 -7.53 3.58 9.12
CA LEU A 119 -7.82 4.73 8.26
C LEU A 119 -9.30 5.12 8.37
N MET A 120 -10.23 4.24 7.99
CA MET A 120 -11.64 4.59 7.87
C MET A 120 -12.30 4.88 9.23
N ALA A 121 -12.12 4.02 10.24
CA ALA A 121 -12.73 4.26 11.55
C ALA A 121 -12.16 5.51 12.23
N HIS A 122 -10.86 5.76 12.12
CA HIS A 122 -10.24 6.94 12.70
C HIS A 122 -10.69 8.24 12.02
N GLU A 123 -10.82 8.27 10.69
CA GLU A 123 -11.27 9.44 9.95
C GLU A 123 -12.76 9.72 10.09
N PHE A 124 -13.61 8.70 9.99
CA PHE A 124 -15.06 8.91 9.96
C PHE A 124 -15.72 8.79 11.33
N MET A 125 -15.25 7.87 12.20
CA MET A 125 -15.91 7.57 13.46
C MET A 125 -15.27 8.27 14.66
N PHE A 126 -13.94 8.36 14.69
CA PHE A 126 -13.20 8.91 15.84
C PHE A 126 -12.76 10.37 15.69
N ASN A 127 -12.77 10.92 14.47
CA ASN A 127 -12.49 12.32 14.23
C ASN A 127 -13.64 13.21 14.75
N LYS A 128 -13.33 14.08 15.72
CA LYS A 128 -14.30 15.01 16.33
C LYS A 128 -14.81 16.04 15.33
N GLU A 129 -14.01 16.44 14.35
CA GLU A 129 -14.43 17.39 13.32
C GLU A 129 -15.42 16.74 12.36
N MET A 130 -15.16 15.51 11.94
CA MET A 130 -16.07 14.74 11.07
C MET A 130 -17.43 14.50 11.76
N ARG A 131 -17.43 14.20 13.06
CA ARG A 131 -18.65 14.04 13.87
C ARG A 131 -19.48 15.32 14.04
N ARG A 132 -18.85 16.49 13.98
CA ARG A 132 -19.51 17.80 14.11
C ARG A 132 -19.83 18.43 12.76
N SER A 133 -19.37 17.82 11.67
CA SER A 133 -19.54 18.33 10.31
C SER A 133 -20.95 18.10 9.79
N SER A 134 -21.32 18.87 8.76
CA SER A 134 -22.59 18.68 8.07
C SER A 134 -22.63 17.32 7.36
N LEU A 135 -23.82 16.73 7.26
CA LEU A 135 -24.03 15.44 6.57
C LEU A 135 -23.48 15.48 5.13
N GLY A 136 -23.60 16.63 4.45
CA GLY A 136 -23.07 16.81 3.10
C GLY A 136 -21.54 16.66 3.03
N MET A 137 -20.80 17.15 4.03
CA MET A 137 -19.34 16.98 4.06
C MET A 137 -18.94 15.52 4.31
N VAL A 138 -19.64 14.84 5.21
CA VAL A 138 -19.40 13.41 5.50
C VAL A 138 -19.68 12.55 4.26
N LEU A 139 -20.81 12.79 3.57
CA LEU A 139 -21.16 12.09 2.33
C LEU A 139 -20.18 12.41 1.20
N GLY A 140 -19.71 13.66 1.10
CA GLY A 140 -18.68 14.06 0.14
C GLY A 140 -17.36 13.33 0.38
N ALA A 141 -16.88 13.29 1.63
CA ALA A 141 -15.67 12.57 2.01
C ALA A 141 -15.79 11.06 1.75
N PHE A 142 -16.93 10.46 2.08
CA PHE A 142 -17.21 9.05 1.77
C PHE A 142 -17.25 8.80 0.26
N GLY A 143 -17.85 9.71 -0.52
CA GLY A 143 -17.83 9.67 -1.98
C GLY A 143 -16.42 9.69 -2.54
N CYS A 144 -15.56 10.60 -2.07
CA CYS A 144 -14.15 10.66 -2.45
C CYS A 144 -13.40 9.37 -2.11
N MET A 145 -13.64 8.79 -0.93
CA MET A 145 -13.05 7.51 -0.53
C MET A 145 -13.47 6.37 -1.46
N CYS A 146 -14.77 6.26 -1.77
CA CYS A 146 -15.29 5.26 -2.71
C CYS A 146 -14.74 5.43 -4.13
N LEU A 147 -14.60 6.68 -4.59
CA LEU A 147 -13.96 6.99 -5.87
C LEU A 147 -12.50 6.53 -5.89
N GLY A 148 -11.73 6.81 -4.83
CA GLY A 148 -10.35 6.34 -4.69
C GLY A 148 -10.26 4.81 -4.71
N ALA A 149 -11.12 4.13 -3.95
CA ALA A 149 -11.20 2.67 -3.97
C ALA A 149 -11.57 2.12 -5.37
N GLY A 150 -12.50 2.79 -6.06
CA GLY A 150 -12.89 2.44 -7.43
C GLY A 150 -11.75 2.58 -8.44
N VAL A 151 -10.97 3.67 -8.36
CA VAL A 151 -9.77 3.86 -9.20
C VAL A 151 -8.74 2.77 -8.92
N MET A 152 -8.47 2.47 -7.64
CA MET A 152 -7.53 1.40 -7.28
C MET A 152 -8.01 0.01 -7.74
N ALA A 153 -9.32 -0.25 -7.70
CA ALA A 153 -9.90 -1.49 -8.22
C ALA A 153 -9.81 -1.59 -9.76
N LEU A 154 -9.99 -0.48 -10.48
CA LEU A 154 -9.81 -0.43 -11.93
C LEU A 154 -8.35 -0.69 -12.32
N LEU A 155 -7.40 -0.09 -11.63
CA LEU A 155 -5.98 -0.39 -11.81
C LEU A 155 -5.70 -1.86 -11.51
N GLY A 156 -6.25 -2.42 -10.42
CA GLY A 156 -6.10 -3.82 -10.09
C GLY A 156 -6.73 -4.80 -11.09
N LYS A 157 -7.69 -4.37 -11.92
CA LYS A 157 -8.24 -5.18 -13.02
C LYS A 157 -7.33 -5.20 -14.26
N TRP A 158 -6.51 -4.16 -14.42
CA TRP A 158 -5.64 -3.97 -15.59
C TRP A 158 -4.19 -4.38 -15.33
N ALA A 159 -3.80 -4.55 -14.07
CA ALA A 159 -2.63 -5.32 -13.65
C ALA A 159 -2.94 -6.81 -13.72
#